data_AF-A0A953HNW9-F1
#
_entry.id   AF-A0A953HNW9-F1
#
_cell.length_a   1.000
_cell.length_b   1.000
_cell.length_c   1.000
_cell.angle_alpha   90.00
_cell.angle_beta   90.00
_cell.angle_gamma   90.00
#
_symmetry.space_group_name_H-M   'P 1'
#
loop_
_entity.id
_entity.type
_entity.pdbx_description
1 polymer ?
#
loop_
_entity_poly.entity_id
_entity_poly.type
_entity_poly.pdbx_seq_one_letter_code
_entity_poly.pdbx_strand_id
1 'polypeptide(L)'
;MENQPVRYFILGVMTLTDARYFTALGVDYLHFDFNPDSLYPITQPAWEAIVEWVEGSDIICSFDHLFEEEQIRKIIEHSSVAGVLSRFPDMLDYVHRMRPELQLFQQVDDVSETDHHLDLAGIIGAGDSTIKNHFHLCEGPLEAQSAVKQGKKAIAIHPGTEDEVGIKDFEAYDRLIYQEF
;
A
#
# COMPACT_ATOMS: atom_id res chain seq x y z
N MET A 1 3.96 28.78 4.68
CA MET A 1 3.20 27.53 4.54
C MET A 1 4.17 26.42 4.82
N GLU A 2 3.99 25.67 5.90
CA GLU A 2 4.81 24.48 6.16
C GLU A 2 4.66 23.51 5.00
N ASN A 3 5.78 23.07 4.44
CA ASN A 3 5.79 22.04 3.41
C ASN A 3 5.32 20.76 4.10
N GLN A 4 4.08 20.33 3.86
CA GLN A 4 3.65 19.02 4.35
C GLN A 4 4.57 17.94 3.76
N PRO A 5 5.03 16.98 4.59
CA PRO A 5 5.85 15.87 4.13
C PRO A 5 5.08 15.04 3.09
N VAL A 6 5.82 14.46 2.14
CA VAL A 6 5.24 13.53 1.17
C VAL A 6 4.85 12.25 1.91
N ARG A 7 3.65 11.75 1.63
CA ARG A 7 3.16 10.48 2.15
C ARG A 7 3.51 9.33 1.21
N TYR A 8 3.98 8.23 1.77
CA TYR A 8 4.43 7.07 1.00
C TYR A 8 3.65 5.82 1.34
N PHE A 9 3.23 5.11 0.30
CA PHE A 9 2.56 3.82 0.38
C PHE A 9 3.36 2.80 -0.43
N ILE A 10 4.06 1.90 0.25
CA ILE A 10 4.85 0.86 -0.41
C ILE A 10 3.99 -0.38 -0.64
N LEU A 11 3.85 -0.80 -1.90
CA LEU A 11 3.07 -1.97 -2.28
C LEU A 11 3.94 -3.21 -2.41
N GLY A 12 3.37 -4.40 -2.15
CA GLY A 12 4.00 -5.68 -2.46
C GLY A 12 5.24 -5.97 -1.62
N VAL A 13 5.16 -5.74 -0.30
CA VAL A 13 6.22 -6.07 0.64
C VAL A 13 6.23 -7.58 0.89
N MET A 14 7.37 -8.24 0.67
CA MET A 14 7.48 -9.70 0.79
C MET A 14 8.41 -10.16 1.91
N THR A 15 9.31 -9.29 2.39
CA THR A 15 10.36 -9.69 3.33
C THR A 15 10.41 -8.79 4.57
N LEU A 16 10.91 -9.34 5.68
CA LEU A 16 11.14 -8.58 6.92
C LEU A 16 12.19 -7.46 6.71
N THR A 17 13.18 -7.70 5.86
CA THR A 17 14.21 -6.72 5.55
C THR A 17 13.59 -5.48 4.91
N ASP A 18 12.74 -5.65 3.90
CA ASP A 18 12.04 -4.56 3.23
C ASP A 18 11.14 -3.81 4.22
N ALA A 19 10.32 -4.56 4.96
CA ALA A 19 9.38 -3.98 5.91
C ALA A 19 10.11 -3.11 6.95
N ARG A 20 11.20 -3.60 7.54
CA ARG A 20 12.00 -2.84 8.52
C ARG A 20 12.69 -1.64 7.87
N TYR A 21 13.21 -1.80 6.66
CA TYR A 21 13.87 -0.73 5.94
C TYR A 21 12.91 0.43 5.69
N PHE A 22 11.76 0.17 5.07
CA PHE A 22 10.78 1.22 4.76
C PHE A 22 10.17 1.84 6.01
N THR A 23 9.91 1.04 7.04
CA THR A 23 9.43 1.55 8.32
C THR A 23 10.43 2.50 8.98
N ALA A 24 11.74 2.16 8.94
CA ALA A 24 12.78 3.02 9.47
C ALA A 24 12.90 4.36 8.71
N LEU A 25 12.48 4.38 7.43
CA LEU A 25 12.39 5.59 6.61
C LEU A 25 11.12 6.40 6.86
N GLY A 26 10.21 5.91 7.70
CA GLY A 26 8.98 6.60 8.06
C GLY A 26 7.92 6.62 6.96
N VAL A 27 7.84 5.56 6.15
CA VAL A 27 6.72 5.42 5.20
C VAL A 27 5.39 5.26 5.97
N ASP A 28 4.32 5.83 5.44
CA ASP A 28 3.00 5.79 6.08
C ASP A 28 2.41 4.38 6.06
N TYR A 29 2.52 3.68 4.92
CA TYR A 29 1.82 2.42 4.69
C TYR A 29 2.72 1.35 4.08
N LEU A 30 2.57 0.13 4.59
CA LEU A 30 3.12 -1.08 3.99
C LEU A 30 1.98 -1.99 3.55
N HIS A 31 1.97 -2.35 2.27
CA HIS A 31 0.97 -3.27 1.74
C HIS A 31 1.53 -4.68 1.52
N PHE A 32 0.76 -5.65 1.99
CA PHE A 32 0.98 -7.09 1.87
C PHE A 32 -0.14 -7.72 1.05
N ASP A 33 0.21 -8.38 -0.04
CA ASP A 33 -0.73 -9.00 -0.96
C ASP A 33 -0.85 -10.50 -0.68
N PHE A 34 -2.02 -10.95 -0.21
CA PHE A 34 -2.25 -12.36 0.09
C PHE A 34 -2.66 -13.18 -1.14
N ASN A 35 -2.95 -12.54 -2.28
CA ASN A 35 -3.42 -13.24 -3.46
C ASN A 35 -2.31 -14.13 -4.05
N PRO A 36 -2.52 -15.45 -4.16
CA PRO A 36 -1.47 -16.37 -4.60
C PRO A 36 -1.07 -16.18 -6.07
N ASP A 37 -1.96 -15.61 -6.88
CA ASP A 37 -1.72 -15.31 -8.30
C ASP A 37 -1.07 -13.91 -8.51
N SER A 38 -0.83 -13.17 -7.43
CA SER A 38 -0.08 -11.91 -7.49
C SER A 38 1.37 -12.15 -7.87
N LEU A 39 2.02 -11.11 -8.40
CA LEU A 39 3.47 -11.11 -8.61
C LEU A 39 4.26 -11.03 -7.30
N TYR A 40 3.64 -10.53 -6.22
CA TYR A 40 4.27 -10.30 -4.92
C TYR A 40 3.48 -10.95 -3.78
N PRO A 41 3.16 -12.26 -3.86
CA PRO A 41 2.29 -12.90 -2.90
C PRO A 41 3.00 -13.09 -1.56
N ILE A 42 2.28 -12.95 -0.47
CA ILE A 42 2.73 -13.34 0.86
C ILE A 42 1.78 -14.38 1.47
N THR A 43 2.37 -15.37 2.14
CA THR A 43 1.60 -16.35 2.93
C THR A 43 1.31 -15.79 4.32
N GLN A 44 0.20 -16.21 4.93
CA GLN A 44 -0.14 -15.79 6.29
C GLN A 44 0.98 -16.05 7.32
N PRO A 45 1.63 -17.23 7.38
CA PRO A 45 2.73 -17.44 8.33
C PRO A 45 3.93 -16.52 8.10
N ALA A 46 4.24 -16.20 6.84
CA ALA A 46 5.34 -15.28 6.52
C ALA A 46 4.98 -13.84 6.91
N TRP A 47 3.75 -13.42 6.64
CA TRP A 47 3.26 -12.11 7.03
C TRP A 47 3.22 -11.93 8.56
N GLU A 48 2.69 -12.90 9.31
CA GLU A 48 2.68 -12.89 10.78
C GLU A 48 4.10 -12.71 11.34
N ALA A 49 5.07 -13.47 10.80
CA ALA A 49 6.47 -13.36 11.19
C ALA A 49 7.10 -11.99 10.86
N ILE A 50 6.57 -11.25 9.89
CA ILE A 50 7.03 -9.89 9.56
C ILE A 50 6.42 -8.87 10.52
N VAL A 51 5.09 -8.88 10.67
CA VAL A 51 4.37 -7.82 11.43
C VAL A 51 4.64 -7.85 12.92
N GLU A 52 5.14 -8.96 13.47
CA GLU A 52 5.65 -9.03 14.86
C GLU A 52 6.85 -8.12 15.13
N TRP A 53 7.59 -7.72 14.09
CA TRP A 53 8.85 -6.98 14.20
C TRP A 53 8.81 -5.59 13.57
N VAL A 54 7.63 -5.17 13.08
CA VAL A 54 7.45 -3.94 12.30
C VAL A 54 6.51 -3.00 13.06
N GLU A 55 6.98 -1.79 13.34
CA GLU A 55 6.24 -0.76 14.07
C GLU A 55 6.46 0.61 13.45
N GLY A 56 5.41 1.42 13.30
CA GLY A 56 5.51 2.82 12.85
C GLY A 56 4.86 3.10 11.50
N SER A 57 4.64 2.06 10.68
CA SER A 57 3.84 2.13 9.45
C SER A 57 2.51 1.39 9.64
N ASP A 58 1.44 1.91 9.04
CA ASP A 58 0.13 1.26 9.02
C ASP A 58 0.18 0.05 8.07
N ILE A 59 -0.21 -1.12 8.56
CA ILE A 59 -0.19 -2.36 7.78
C ILE A 59 -1.49 -2.49 7.01
N ILE A 60 -1.38 -2.56 5.68
CA ILE A 60 -2.50 -2.71 4.76
C ILE A 60 -2.42 -4.09 4.10
N CYS A 61 -3.54 -4.78 4.01
CA CYS A 61 -3.61 -6.10 3.38
C CYS A 61 -4.49 -6.07 2.14
N SER A 62 -4.19 -6.90 1.14
CA SER A 62 -5.13 -7.16 0.05
C SER A 62 -5.37 -8.66 -0.11
N PHE A 63 -6.58 -8.97 -0.56
CA PHE A 63 -7.08 -10.29 -0.89
C PHE A 63 -8.28 -10.12 -1.84
N ASP A 64 -8.55 -11.14 -2.63
CA ASP A 64 -9.62 -11.16 -3.62
C ASP A 64 -10.74 -12.13 -3.24
N HIS A 65 -11.67 -12.32 -4.17
CA HIS A 65 -12.85 -13.18 -4.02
C HIS A 65 -12.52 -14.68 -3.95
N LEU A 66 -11.26 -15.09 -4.11
CA LEU A 66 -10.84 -16.48 -3.94
C LEU A 66 -10.68 -16.85 -2.46
N PHE A 67 -10.65 -15.86 -1.57
CA PHE A 67 -10.57 -16.09 -0.14
C PHE A 67 -11.94 -16.42 0.46
N GLU A 68 -11.98 -17.50 1.24
CA GLU A 68 -13.16 -17.84 2.04
C GLU A 68 -13.33 -16.86 3.21
N GLU A 69 -14.58 -16.68 3.67
CA GLU A 69 -14.93 -15.76 4.76
C GLU A 69 -14.05 -15.93 6.00
N GLU A 70 -13.75 -17.17 6.39
CA GLU A 70 -12.93 -17.46 7.58
C GLU A 70 -11.46 -17.05 7.38
N GLN A 71 -10.94 -17.10 6.15
CA GLN A 71 -9.59 -16.63 5.84
C GLN A 71 -9.53 -15.10 5.89
N ILE A 72 -10.52 -14.44 5.29
CA ILE A 72 -10.67 -12.97 5.34
C ILE A 72 -10.73 -12.51 6.79
N ARG A 73 -11.59 -13.15 7.61
CA ARG A 73 -11.76 -12.83 9.04
C ARG A 73 -10.43 -12.90 9.78
N LYS A 74 -9.68 -13.99 9.63
CA LYS A 74 -8.38 -14.16 10.29
C LYS A 74 -7.38 -13.05 9.98
N ILE A 75 -7.37 -12.57 8.72
CA ILE A 75 -6.50 -11.47 8.31
C ILE A 75 -6.97 -10.16 8.97
N ILE A 76 -8.23 -9.78 8.79
CA ILE A 76 -8.72 -8.45 9.21
C ILE A 76 -8.94 -8.30 10.72
N GLU A 77 -9.06 -9.41 11.46
CA GLU A 77 -9.17 -9.39 12.93
C GLU A 77 -7.81 -9.28 13.62
N HIS A 78 -6.70 -9.51 12.89
CA HIS A 78 -5.38 -9.38 13.45
C HIS A 78 -5.09 -7.92 13.85
N SER A 79 -4.57 -7.73 15.07
CA SER A 79 -4.44 -6.39 15.68
C SER A 79 -3.51 -5.44 14.93
N SER A 80 -2.55 -5.98 14.17
CA SER A 80 -1.62 -5.17 13.37
C SER A 80 -2.23 -4.60 12.10
N VAL A 81 -3.37 -5.14 11.61
CA VAL A 81 -3.99 -4.67 10.36
C VAL A 81 -4.72 -3.35 10.59
N ALA A 82 -4.27 -2.31 9.88
CA ALA A 82 -4.84 -0.97 9.91
C ALA A 82 -5.86 -0.74 8.79
N GLY A 83 -5.78 -1.51 7.70
CA GLY A 83 -6.68 -1.33 6.56
C GLY A 83 -6.59 -2.42 5.49
N VAL A 84 -7.45 -2.28 4.49
CA VAL A 84 -7.52 -3.18 3.33
C VAL A 84 -7.43 -2.38 2.04
N LEU A 85 -6.68 -2.92 1.08
CA LEU A 85 -6.60 -2.45 -0.29
C LEU A 85 -7.32 -3.44 -1.20
N SER A 86 -8.19 -2.96 -2.08
CA SER A 86 -8.78 -3.80 -3.12
C SER A 86 -9.11 -3.01 -4.38
N ARG A 87 -9.15 -3.71 -5.50
CA ARG A 87 -9.71 -3.20 -6.77
C ARG A 87 -11.23 -3.39 -6.85
N PHE A 88 -11.79 -4.17 -5.94
CA PHE A 88 -13.19 -4.57 -5.98
C PHE A 88 -13.97 -3.89 -4.84
N PRO A 89 -14.89 -2.95 -5.15
CA PRO A 89 -15.63 -2.22 -4.12
C PRO A 89 -16.52 -3.09 -3.24
N ASP A 90 -17.06 -4.19 -3.77
CA ASP A 90 -17.86 -5.15 -3.00
C ASP A 90 -17.04 -5.86 -1.91
N MET A 91 -15.74 -6.10 -2.14
CA MET A 91 -14.84 -6.60 -1.11
C MET A 91 -14.55 -5.57 -0.03
N LEU A 92 -14.38 -4.30 -0.41
CA LEU A 92 -14.20 -3.21 0.56
C LEU A 92 -15.46 -3.02 1.41
N ASP A 93 -16.64 -3.03 0.80
CA ASP A 93 -17.93 -2.98 1.51
C ASP A 93 -18.11 -4.18 2.44
N TYR A 94 -17.75 -5.38 1.98
CA TYR A 94 -17.78 -6.58 2.80
C TYR A 94 -16.90 -6.47 4.06
N VAL A 95 -15.64 -6.03 3.90
CA VAL A 95 -14.73 -5.80 5.03
C VAL A 95 -15.25 -4.69 5.94
N HIS A 96 -15.76 -3.60 5.38
CA HIS A 96 -16.30 -2.47 6.16
C HIS A 96 -17.45 -2.90 7.07
N ARG A 97 -18.33 -3.78 6.60
CA ARG A 97 -19.41 -4.34 7.44
C ARG A 97 -18.90 -5.19 8.59
N MET A 98 -17.77 -5.88 8.42
CA MET A 98 -17.17 -6.71 9.48
C MET A 98 -16.37 -5.88 10.48
N ARG A 99 -15.61 -4.89 9.97
CA ARG A 99 -14.60 -4.11 10.69
C ARG A 99 -14.62 -2.65 10.21
N PRO A 100 -15.63 -1.85 10.61
CA PRO A 100 -15.83 -0.49 10.10
C PRO A 100 -14.72 0.50 10.47
N GLU A 101 -13.87 0.15 11.44
CA GLU A 101 -12.71 0.95 11.87
C GLU A 101 -11.50 0.84 10.94
N LEU A 102 -11.46 -0.15 10.05
CA LEU A 102 -10.34 -0.34 9.13
C LEU A 102 -10.34 0.72 8.03
N GLN A 103 -9.16 1.21 7.69
CA GLN A 103 -8.97 2.11 6.55
C GLN A 103 -9.22 1.35 5.25
N LEU A 104 -10.04 1.92 4.36
CA LEU A 104 -10.34 1.33 3.05
C LEU A 104 -9.55 2.06 1.96
N PHE A 105 -8.77 1.32 1.18
CA PHE A 105 -8.08 1.84 0.01
C PHE A 105 -8.61 1.16 -1.24
N GLN A 106 -8.90 1.96 -2.26
CA GLN A 106 -9.31 1.44 -3.56
C GLN A 106 -8.19 1.64 -4.58
N GLN A 107 -7.82 0.58 -5.29
CA GLN A 107 -6.96 0.69 -6.46
C GLN A 107 -7.82 0.73 -7.73
N VAL A 108 -7.58 1.72 -8.58
CA VAL A 108 -8.35 1.97 -9.81
C VAL A 108 -7.42 2.18 -11.00
N ASP A 109 -7.87 1.80 -12.20
CA ASP A 109 -7.13 2.13 -13.43
C ASP A 109 -7.46 3.54 -13.89
N ASP A 110 -8.71 3.97 -13.68
CA ASP A 110 -9.20 5.32 -13.94
C ASP A 110 -9.90 5.87 -12.69
N VAL A 111 -9.60 7.12 -12.32
CA VAL A 111 -10.20 7.78 -11.14
C VAL A 111 -11.72 7.87 -11.19
N SER A 112 -12.35 7.75 -12.37
CA SER A 112 -13.79 7.67 -12.52
C SER A 112 -14.40 6.34 -12.06
N GLU A 113 -13.59 5.31 -11.84
CA GLU A 113 -13.99 4.02 -11.26
C GLU A 113 -14.03 4.04 -9.72
N THR A 114 -13.69 5.17 -9.12
CA THR A 114 -13.77 5.35 -7.66
C THR A 114 -15.18 5.08 -7.16
N ASP A 115 -15.32 4.24 -6.14
CA ASP A 115 -16.56 4.06 -5.43
C ASP A 115 -16.79 5.25 -4.48
N HIS A 116 -17.84 6.02 -4.76
CA HIS A 116 -18.21 7.20 -3.98
C HIS A 116 -19.18 6.91 -2.82
N HIS A 117 -19.61 5.66 -2.66
CA HIS A 117 -20.47 5.22 -1.56
C HIS A 117 -19.67 4.77 -0.34
N LEU A 118 -18.41 4.37 -0.53
CA LEU A 118 -17.49 3.98 0.54
C LEU A 118 -16.74 5.18 1.11
N ASP A 119 -16.49 5.16 2.42
CA ASP A 119 -15.61 6.13 3.09
C ASP A 119 -14.14 5.70 2.91
N LEU A 120 -13.60 5.98 1.72
CA LEU A 120 -12.25 5.59 1.35
C LEU A 120 -11.20 6.47 2.06
N ALA A 121 -10.25 5.81 2.73
CA ALA A 121 -9.07 6.45 3.30
C ALA A 121 -8.11 6.98 2.22
N GLY A 122 -8.05 6.29 1.07
CA GLY A 122 -7.29 6.72 -0.10
C GLY A 122 -7.63 5.95 -1.37
N ILE A 123 -7.24 6.53 -2.50
CA ILE A 123 -7.38 5.92 -3.83
C ILE A 123 -6.00 5.82 -4.44
N ILE A 124 -5.66 4.67 -4.99
CA ILE A 124 -4.39 4.40 -5.66
C ILE A 124 -4.67 4.28 -7.15
N GLY A 125 -4.03 5.12 -7.96
CA GLY A 125 -4.25 5.10 -9.39
C GLY A 125 -3.17 5.85 -10.16
N ALA A 126 -3.10 5.55 -11.45
CA ALA A 126 -2.26 6.29 -12.37
C ALA A 126 -2.89 7.65 -12.70
N GLY A 127 -2.04 8.63 -13.04
CA GLY A 127 -2.47 9.92 -13.54
C GLY A 127 -2.77 10.98 -12.47
N ASP A 128 -3.29 12.10 -12.94
CA ASP A 128 -3.56 13.28 -12.14
C ASP A 128 -5.00 13.28 -11.66
N SER A 129 -5.17 13.44 -10.35
CA SER A 129 -6.48 13.49 -9.72
C SER A 129 -6.59 14.70 -8.81
N THR A 130 -7.77 15.31 -8.81
CA THR A 130 -8.16 16.30 -7.79
C THR A 130 -8.82 15.65 -6.58
N ILE A 131 -8.97 14.32 -6.59
CA ILE A 131 -9.58 13.59 -5.48
C ILE A 131 -8.65 13.68 -4.28
N LYS A 132 -9.24 14.00 -3.12
CA LYS A 132 -8.54 14.06 -1.85
C LYS A 132 -8.00 12.66 -1.52
N ASN A 133 -6.80 12.59 -0.95
CA ASN A 133 -6.11 11.34 -0.60
C ASN A 133 -5.86 10.39 -1.79
N HIS A 134 -5.71 10.95 -3.00
CA HIS A 134 -5.20 10.20 -4.14
C HIS A 134 -3.69 9.97 -4.01
N PHE A 135 -3.28 8.71 -3.97
CA PHE A 135 -1.90 8.26 -4.07
C PHE A 135 -1.57 8.04 -5.54
N HIS A 136 -0.64 8.83 -6.06
CA HIS A 136 -0.15 8.64 -7.41
C HIS A 136 0.69 7.36 -7.47
N LEU A 137 0.22 6.40 -8.28
CA LEU A 137 0.88 5.11 -8.46
C LEU A 137 2.12 5.26 -9.35
N CYS A 138 3.26 4.80 -8.85
CA CYS A 138 4.55 4.81 -9.53
C CYS A 138 5.13 3.40 -9.59
N GLU A 139 5.73 3.03 -10.72
CA GLU A 139 6.48 1.80 -10.91
C GLU A 139 7.94 2.01 -10.50
N GLY A 140 8.16 2.03 -9.17
CA GLY A 140 9.48 2.15 -8.58
C GLY A 140 9.93 3.59 -8.21
N PRO A 141 11.12 3.71 -7.60
CA PRO A 141 11.56 4.92 -6.92
C PRO A 141 11.92 6.09 -7.85
N LEU A 142 12.35 5.83 -9.09
CA LEU A 142 12.70 6.89 -10.05
C LEU A 142 11.47 7.66 -10.56
N GLU A 143 10.37 6.94 -10.83
CA GLU A 143 9.11 7.55 -11.21
C GLU A 143 8.52 8.33 -10.02
N ALA A 144 8.56 7.73 -8.82
CA ALA A 144 8.17 8.41 -7.59
C ALA A 144 8.95 9.71 -7.37
N GLN A 145 10.26 9.72 -7.65
CA GLN A 145 11.09 10.92 -7.53
C GLN A 145 10.63 12.02 -8.50
N SER A 146 10.28 11.63 -9.73
CA SER A 146 9.78 12.55 -10.75
C SER A 146 8.42 13.12 -10.35
N ALA A 147 7.52 12.30 -9.81
CA ALA A 147 6.22 12.71 -9.30
C ALA A 147 6.34 13.70 -8.12
N VAL A 148 7.24 13.44 -7.17
CA VAL A 148 7.50 14.36 -6.05
C VAL A 148 8.03 15.70 -6.55
N LYS A 149 8.95 15.72 -7.52
CA LYS A 149 9.45 16.96 -8.15
C LYS A 149 8.36 17.74 -8.88
N GLN A 150 7.33 17.06 -9.38
CA GLN A 150 6.13 17.67 -9.98
C GLN A 150 5.11 18.15 -8.93
N GLY A 151 5.40 18.00 -7.63
CA GLY A 151 4.59 18.51 -6.54
C GLY A 151 3.57 17.52 -5.98
N LYS A 152 3.63 16.24 -6.37
CA LYS A 152 2.80 15.19 -5.74
C LYS A 152 3.18 15.01 -4.27
N LYS A 153 2.16 14.82 -3.43
CA LYS A 153 2.30 14.73 -1.95
C LYS A 153 1.84 13.40 -1.35
N ALA A 154 1.28 12.52 -2.16
CA ALA A 154 0.91 11.16 -1.78
C ALA A 154 1.31 10.24 -2.94
N ILE A 155 2.21 9.32 -2.66
CA ILE A 155 2.82 8.43 -3.65
C ILE A 155 2.59 6.99 -3.22
N ALA A 156 2.05 6.17 -4.12
CA ALA A 156 2.09 4.72 -3.99
C ALA A 156 3.21 4.19 -4.87
N ILE A 157 4.11 3.39 -4.31
CA ILE A 157 5.23 2.81 -5.04
C ILE A 157 4.96 1.33 -5.17
N HIS A 158 4.65 0.92 -6.39
CA HIS A 158 4.64 -0.47 -6.77
C HIS A 158 6.09 -0.95 -6.97
N PRO A 159 6.41 -2.21 -6.64
CA PRO A 159 7.75 -2.77 -6.83
C PRO A 159 8.30 -2.56 -8.25
N GLY A 160 7.42 -2.49 -9.26
CA GLY A 160 7.80 -2.29 -10.65
C GLY A 160 8.65 -3.41 -11.21
N THR A 161 9.47 -3.10 -12.21
CA THR A 161 10.51 -4.01 -12.72
C THR A 161 11.71 -3.98 -11.77
N GLU A 162 11.59 -4.66 -10.64
CA GLU A 162 12.76 -5.01 -9.83
C GLU A 162 13.73 -5.85 -10.68
N ASP A 163 15.04 -5.69 -10.44
CA ASP A 163 16.06 -6.48 -11.14
C ASP A 163 15.84 -8.00 -10.91
N GLU A 164 15.32 -8.35 -9.74
CA GLU A 164 14.70 -9.64 -9.41
C GLU A 164 13.49 -9.41 -8.49
N VAL A 165 12.41 -10.16 -8.67
CA VAL A 165 11.20 -10.07 -7.82
C VAL A 165 11.58 -10.29 -6.35
N GLY A 166 11.27 -9.31 -5.51
CA GLY A 166 11.57 -9.30 -4.08
C GLY A 166 12.92 -8.67 -3.72
N ILE A 167 13.67 -8.08 -4.67
CA ILE A 167 14.91 -7.34 -4.40
C ILE A 167 14.71 -5.85 -4.68
N LYS A 168 14.70 -5.04 -3.62
CA LYS A 168 14.54 -3.58 -3.68
C LYS A 168 15.88 -2.87 -3.87
N ASP A 169 15.90 -1.80 -4.68
CA ASP A 169 17.04 -0.85 -4.76
C ASP A 169 16.97 0.19 -3.63
N PHE A 170 17.56 -0.15 -2.47
CA PHE A 170 17.57 0.72 -1.30
C PHE A 170 18.25 2.08 -1.54
N GLU A 171 19.27 2.18 -2.38
CA GLU A 171 19.93 3.45 -2.67
C GLU A 171 19.01 4.42 -3.43
N ALA A 172 18.15 3.89 -4.30
CA ALA A 172 17.13 4.71 -4.96
C ALA A 172 16.04 5.20 -4.00
N TYR A 173 15.64 4.36 -3.03
CA TYR A 173 14.66 4.75 -2.00
C TYR A 173 15.20 5.79 -1.01
N ASP A 174 16.46 5.65 -0.56
CA ASP A 174 17.10 6.64 0.32
C ASP A 174 17.10 8.04 -0.34
N ARG A 175 17.52 8.12 -1.60
CA ARG A 175 17.52 9.38 -2.37
C ARG A 175 16.12 9.98 -2.55
N LEU A 176 15.11 9.13 -2.71
CA LEU A 176 13.72 9.58 -2.83
C LEU A 176 13.21 10.17 -1.51
N ILE A 177 13.38 9.44 -0.41
CA ILE A 177 12.71 9.76 0.86
C ILE A 177 13.43 10.88 1.60
N TYR A 178 14.76 10.88 1.63
CA TYR A 178 15.53 11.97 2.25
C TYR A 178 15.57 13.26 1.43
N GLN A 179 14.99 13.26 0.22
CA GLN A 179 14.98 14.42 -0.68
C GLN A 179 16.38 15.01 -0.89
N GLU A 180 17.41 14.15 -0.88
CA GLU A 180 18.76 14.53 -1.29
C GLU A 180 18.74 14.70 -2.82
N PHE A 181 18.40 15.92 -3.24
CA PHE A 181 18.41 16.35 -4.64
C PHE A 181 19.66 17.16 -4.96
#